data_AF-A0A401J4A8-F1
#
_entry.id   AF-A0A401J4A8-F1
#
_cell.length_a   1.000
_cell.length_b   1.000
_cell.length_c   1.000
_cell.angle_alpha   90.00
_cell.angle_beta   90.00
_cell.angle_gamma   90.00
#
_symmetry.space_group_name_H-M   'P 1'
#
loop_
_entity.id
_entity.type
_entity.pdbx_description
1 polymer ?
#
loop_
_entity_poly.entity_id
_entity_poly.type
_entity_poly.pdbx_seq_one_letter_code
_entity_poly.pdbx_strand_id
1 'polypeptide(L)'
;MRGMAGWTSSVLAFALVACSGGEDPPANDARTPNVAQNAAGNAAGAPVPDANAAGNVAEPEADSSVSTIYGDCYLRIDGKVYLDIKKDCPMVSLHDGNGSLILNSDGEHQVKTYFAYLTPNGDGTAGASWNEEPGVTHAQALLSENLKRDGACWFDSRVRICATQR
;
A
#
# COMPACT_ATOMS: atom_id res chain seq x y z
N MET A 1 32.95 2.96 -49.08
CA MET A 1 34.00 2.07 -48.55
C MET A 1 33.58 1.62 -47.16
N ARG A 2 33.58 0.30 -46.94
CA ARG A 2 33.11 -0.39 -45.73
C ARG A 2 34.09 -0.15 -44.57
N GLY A 3 33.57 0.05 -43.36
CA GLY A 3 34.32 -0.04 -42.11
C GLY A 3 33.55 -0.93 -41.12
N MET A 4 33.85 -2.23 -41.14
CA MET A 4 33.46 -3.22 -40.14
C MET A 4 34.67 -3.46 -39.23
N ALA A 5 34.52 -3.31 -37.91
CA ALA A 5 35.38 -3.88 -36.86
C ALA A 5 34.73 -3.49 -35.51
N GLY A 6 34.58 -4.33 -34.49
CA GLY A 6 34.90 -5.73 -34.30
C GLY A 6 34.26 -6.13 -32.96
N TRP A 7 33.73 -7.35 -32.91
CA TRP A 7 33.18 -7.94 -31.70
C TRP A 7 34.29 -8.36 -30.74
N THR A 8 34.11 -8.09 -29.45
CA THR A 8 34.78 -8.86 -28.40
C THR A 8 33.71 -9.35 -27.41
N SER A 9 33.31 -10.60 -27.62
CA SER A 9 32.67 -11.41 -26.59
C SER A 9 33.65 -11.56 -25.42
N SER A 10 33.19 -11.34 -24.19
CA SER A 10 33.89 -11.83 -23.00
C SER A 10 32.93 -12.64 -22.15
N VAL A 11 33.50 -13.71 -21.64
CA VAL A 11 32.91 -14.99 -21.31
C VAL A 11 32.38 -14.97 -19.87
N LEU A 12 31.27 -15.68 -19.67
CA LEU A 12 30.70 -16.09 -18.39
C LEU A 12 31.75 -16.59 -17.39
N ALA A 13 31.68 -16.12 -16.15
CA ALA A 13 32.18 -16.83 -14.98
C ALA A 13 31.00 -17.08 -14.02
N PHE A 14 30.45 -18.28 -14.06
CA PHE A 14 29.55 -18.81 -13.03
C PHE A 14 30.40 -19.28 -11.85
N ALA A 15 30.29 -18.61 -10.71
CA ALA A 15 30.77 -19.15 -9.43
C ALA A 15 29.60 -19.90 -8.76
N LEU A 16 29.63 -21.24 -8.83
CA LEU A 16 28.82 -22.13 -8.02
C LEU A 16 29.41 -22.14 -6.60
N VAL A 17 28.72 -21.51 -5.65
CA VAL A 17 28.93 -21.77 -4.21
C VAL A 17 27.99 -22.89 -3.80
N ALA A 18 28.56 -24.04 -3.45
CA ALA A 18 27.89 -25.14 -2.76
C ALA A 18 28.43 -25.17 -1.32
N CYS A 19 27.56 -24.89 -0.34
CA CYS A 19 27.80 -25.25 1.05
C CYS A 19 26.71 -26.25 1.46
N SER A 20 27.13 -27.49 1.67
CA SER A 20 26.35 -28.59 2.22
C SER A 20 26.70 -28.77 3.69
N GLY A 21 25.68 -28.92 4.55
CA GLY A 21 25.79 -29.27 5.97
C GLY A 21 24.89 -28.35 6.81
N GLY A 22 23.82 -28.77 7.50
CA GLY A 22 23.37 -30.10 7.88
C GLY A 22 23.58 -30.32 9.38
N GLU A 23 22.75 -29.68 10.24
CA GLU A 23 22.67 -29.96 11.68
C GLU A 23 21.22 -29.69 12.18
N ASP A 24 20.67 -30.68 12.91
CA ASP A 24 19.27 -30.86 13.30
C ASP A 24 18.71 -29.89 14.36
N PRO A 25 17.37 -29.72 14.46
CA PRO A 25 16.72 -28.91 15.48
C PRO A 25 16.55 -29.67 16.82
N PRO A 26 16.71 -29.01 17.98
CA PRO A 26 16.23 -29.58 19.23
C PRO A 26 14.70 -29.41 19.36
N ALA A 27 14.00 -30.54 19.34
CA ALA A 27 12.66 -30.67 19.87
C ALA A 27 12.69 -30.43 21.40
N ASN A 28 11.83 -29.54 21.90
CA ASN A 28 11.52 -29.46 23.32
C ASN A 28 10.02 -29.66 23.51
N ASP A 29 9.73 -30.75 24.20
CA ASP A 29 8.44 -31.28 24.58
C ASP A 29 7.56 -30.30 25.37
N ALA A 30 6.26 -30.47 25.14
CA ALA A 30 5.19 -29.84 25.87
C ALA A 30 5.21 -30.20 27.36
N ARG A 31 5.08 -29.18 28.21
CA ARG A 31 4.43 -29.32 29.52
C ARG A 31 3.68 -28.04 29.91
N THR A 32 2.38 -28.02 29.64
CA THR A 32 1.35 -27.23 30.36
C THR A 32 1.03 -27.91 31.71
N PRO A 33 0.20 -27.34 32.62
CA PRO A 33 -0.28 -25.96 32.81
C PRO A 33 -0.22 -25.47 34.29
N ASN A 34 -0.40 -24.17 34.55
CA ASN A 34 -1.13 -23.55 35.69
C ASN A 34 -0.99 -22.02 35.58
N VAL A 35 -2.04 -21.23 35.34
CA VAL A 35 -3.12 -20.80 36.26
C VAL A 35 -2.59 -20.16 37.56
N ALA A 36 -2.53 -18.83 37.55
CA ALA A 36 -2.73 -17.93 38.70
C ALA A 36 -3.31 -16.62 38.11
N GLN A 37 -4.63 -16.44 38.13
CA GLN A 37 -5.42 -15.85 39.23
C GLN A 37 -5.07 -14.38 39.50
N ASN A 38 -5.73 -13.47 38.78
CA ASN A 38 -6.04 -12.14 39.31
C ASN A 38 -7.53 -12.10 39.61
N ALA A 39 -7.87 -12.13 40.90
CA ALA A 39 -9.21 -11.92 41.41
C ALA A 39 -9.20 -10.76 42.42
N ALA A 40 -9.86 -9.68 42.04
CA ALA A 40 -10.55 -8.72 42.91
C ALA A 40 -11.41 -7.90 41.92
N GLY A 41 -12.73 -7.96 41.88
CA GLY A 41 -13.69 -8.17 42.96
C GLY A 41 -14.49 -6.89 43.08
N ASN A 42 -15.66 -6.82 42.42
CA ASN A 42 -16.85 -6.19 42.96
C ASN A 42 -18.08 -6.60 42.13
N ALA A 43 -18.94 -7.36 42.77
CA ALA A 43 -20.25 -7.74 42.30
C ALA A 43 -21.28 -6.70 42.74
N ALA A 44 -22.15 -6.28 41.83
CA ALA A 44 -23.49 -5.80 42.13
C ALA A 44 -24.38 -6.22 40.97
N GLY A 45 -25.38 -7.05 41.28
CA GLY A 45 -26.25 -7.67 40.30
C GLY A 45 -27.19 -6.71 39.59
N ALA A 46 -27.47 -7.02 38.34
CA ALA A 46 -28.69 -6.64 37.64
C ALA A 46 -29.12 -7.84 36.78
N PRO A 47 -30.43 -8.13 36.65
CA PRO A 47 -30.92 -9.29 35.94
C PRO A 47 -30.58 -9.20 34.45
N VAL A 48 -30.14 -10.30 33.84
CA VAL A 48 -30.05 -10.45 32.39
C VAL A 48 -31.46 -10.33 31.78
N PRO A 49 -31.76 -9.31 30.95
CA PRO A 49 -32.97 -9.32 30.15
C PRO A 49 -32.73 -10.19 28.92
N ASP A 50 -33.78 -10.91 28.57
CA ASP A 50 -33.87 -11.87 27.47
C ASP A 50 -33.27 -11.37 26.14
N ALA A 51 -32.64 -12.30 25.43
CA ALA A 51 -32.16 -12.13 24.07
C ALA A 51 -33.34 -11.96 23.09
N ASN A 52 -33.99 -10.80 23.10
CA ASN A 52 -34.92 -10.29 22.08
C ASN A 52 -35.34 -8.85 22.44
N ALA A 53 -34.45 -7.89 22.25
CA ALA A 53 -34.82 -6.47 22.27
C ALA A 53 -34.05 -5.74 21.15
N ALA A 54 -34.79 -5.42 20.08
CA ALA A 54 -34.36 -4.55 19.01
C ALA A 54 -34.04 -3.15 19.56
N GLY A 55 -32.85 -2.65 19.25
CA GLY A 55 -32.41 -1.30 19.54
C GLY A 55 -31.17 -1.00 18.71
N ASN A 56 -31.36 -0.22 17.64
CA ASN A 56 -30.29 0.18 16.73
C ASN A 56 -29.28 1.03 17.53
N VAL A 57 -28.15 0.43 17.92
CA VAL A 57 -26.97 1.21 18.24
C VAL A 57 -26.43 1.73 16.91
N ALA A 58 -26.65 3.03 16.67
CA ALA A 58 -26.01 3.73 15.56
C ALA A 58 -24.50 3.61 15.78
N GLU A 59 -23.86 2.74 15.00
CA GLU A 59 -22.43 2.79 14.72
C GLU A 59 -22.13 4.23 14.26
N PRO A 60 -21.02 4.87 14.70
CA PRO A 60 -20.76 6.23 14.27
C PRO A 60 -20.59 6.19 12.76
N GLU A 61 -21.54 6.78 12.04
CA GLU A 61 -21.45 7.00 10.61
C GLU A 61 -20.22 7.88 10.40
N ALA A 62 -19.10 7.25 10.07
CA ALA A 62 -17.96 7.96 9.52
C ALA A 62 -18.48 8.59 8.23
N ASP A 63 -18.78 9.88 8.31
CA ASP A 63 -18.99 10.77 7.18
C ASP A 63 -17.74 10.67 6.30
N SER A 64 -17.76 9.66 5.44
CA SER A 64 -16.69 9.32 4.52
C SER A 64 -16.87 10.26 3.35
N SER A 65 -16.55 11.53 3.59
CA SER A 65 -16.47 12.53 2.53
C SER A 65 -15.38 12.06 1.58
N VAL A 66 -15.73 11.29 0.57
CA VAL A 66 -14.85 10.86 -0.51
C VAL A 66 -15.30 11.61 -1.75
N SER A 67 -14.36 12.17 -2.50
CA SER A 67 -14.71 12.91 -3.72
C SER A 67 -13.74 12.63 -4.85
N THR A 68 -14.26 12.52 -6.06
CA THR A 68 -13.45 12.43 -7.27
C THR A 68 -13.14 13.83 -7.79
N ILE A 69 -11.85 14.13 -7.95
CA ILE A 69 -11.31 15.34 -8.55
C ILE A 69 -10.59 15.00 -9.85
N TYR A 70 -10.45 15.96 -10.76
CA TYR A 70 -9.78 15.75 -12.04
C TYR A 70 -8.53 16.62 -12.17
N GLY A 71 -7.55 16.13 -12.94
CA GLY A 71 -6.36 16.92 -13.25
C GLY A 71 -5.24 16.13 -13.93
N ASP A 72 -4.00 16.44 -13.53
CA ASP A 72 -2.80 15.82 -14.08
C ASP A 72 -2.30 14.72 -13.12
N CYS A 73 -2.08 13.51 -13.62
CA CYS A 73 -1.47 12.39 -12.89
C CYS A 73 -0.19 11.91 -13.57
N TYR A 74 0.81 11.59 -12.77
CA TYR A 74 2.04 10.96 -13.24
C TYR A 74 2.52 9.89 -12.27
N LEU A 75 2.91 8.73 -12.78
CA LEU A 75 3.54 7.66 -12.01
C LEU A 75 4.73 7.10 -12.78
N ARG A 76 5.91 7.20 -12.16
CA ARG A 76 7.14 6.56 -12.64
C ARG A 76 7.72 5.67 -11.55
N ILE A 77 8.08 4.45 -11.93
CA ILE A 77 8.69 3.45 -11.06
C ILE A 77 9.92 2.90 -11.77
N ASP A 78 11.07 2.95 -11.11
CA ASP A 78 12.35 2.42 -11.61
C ASP A 78 12.68 2.91 -13.03
N GLY A 79 12.37 4.19 -13.29
CA GLY A 79 12.61 4.85 -14.58
C GLY A 79 11.54 4.64 -15.65
N LYS A 80 10.58 3.72 -15.46
CA LYS A 80 9.47 3.49 -16.39
C LYS A 80 8.23 4.28 -15.99
N VAL A 81 7.57 4.88 -16.97
CA VAL A 81 6.32 5.62 -16.78
C VAL A 81 5.13 4.68 -16.97
N TYR A 82 4.24 4.68 -15.99
CA TYR A 82 3.03 3.84 -15.95
C TYR A 82 1.75 4.67 -16.08
N LEU A 83 1.77 5.91 -15.57
CA LEU A 83 0.70 6.89 -15.76
C LEU A 83 1.33 8.21 -16.22
N ASP A 84 0.76 8.79 -17.26
CA ASP A 84 1.03 10.16 -17.71
C ASP A 84 -0.24 10.72 -18.36
N ILE A 85 -1.20 11.06 -17.51
CA ILE A 85 -2.56 11.48 -17.90
C ILE A 85 -2.67 12.98 -17.60
N LYS A 86 -3.18 13.77 -18.55
CA LYS A 86 -3.20 15.24 -18.45
C LYS A 86 -4.62 15.77 -18.53
N LYS A 87 -4.99 16.61 -17.56
CA LYS A 87 -6.27 17.33 -17.41
C LYS A 87 -7.49 16.47 -17.10
N ASP A 88 -7.46 15.19 -17.44
CA ASP A 88 -8.60 14.27 -17.35
C ASP A 88 -8.35 13.08 -16.42
N CYS A 89 -7.26 13.08 -15.66
CA CYS A 89 -7.02 12.00 -14.70
C CYS A 89 -8.01 12.09 -13.54
N PRO A 90 -8.87 11.08 -13.32
CA PRO A 90 -9.70 11.03 -12.13
C PRO A 90 -8.83 10.64 -10.92
N MET A 91 -9.02 11.34 -9.81
CA MET A 91 -8.35 11.05 -8.55
C MET A 91 -9.36 11.08 -7.43
N VAL A 92 -9.40 10.02 -6.63
CA VAL A 92 -10.27 9.98 -5.45
C VAL A 92 -9.52 10.59 -4.27
N SER A 93 -10.06 11.67 -3.69
CA SER A 93 -9.63 12.23 -2.41
C SER A 93 -10.39 11.54 -1.28
N LEU A 94 -9.67 11.03 -0.29
CA LEU A 94 -10.26 10.33 0.86
C LEU A 94 -10.62 11.26 2.04
N HIS A 95 -10.23 12.55 1.96
CA HIS A 95 -10.47 13.59 2.98
C HIS A 95 -10.17 13.15 4.42
N ASP A 96 -9.11 12.35 4.58
CA ASP A 96 -8.61 11.82 5.85
C ASP A 96 -7.82 12.85 6.69
N GLY A 97 -7.84 14.12 6.30
CA GLY A 97 -7.07 15.21 6.90
C GLY A 97 -5.60 15.29 6.46
N ASN A 98 -5.02 14.21 5.94
CA ASN A 98 -3.63 14.15 5.50
C ASN A 98 -3.49 14.32 3.97
N GLY A 99 -4.59 14.16 3.24
CA GLY A 99 -4.63 14.35 1.79
C GLY A 99 -4.32 13.07 1.04
N SER A 100 -4.79 11.92 1.54
CA SER A 100 -4.69 10.66 0.82
C SER A 100 -5.47 10.69 -0.49
N LEU A 101 -4.85 10.13 -1.53
CA LEU A 101 -5.35 10.18 -2.90
C LEU A 101 -5.19 8.81 -3.58
N ILE A 102 -6.16 8.47 -4.43
CA ILE A 102 -6.08 7.33 -5.36
C ILE A 102 -5.98 7.90 -6.77
N LEU A 103 -4.85 7.69 -7.45
CA LEU A 103 -4.60 8.21 -8.79
C LEU A 103 -5.25 7.32 -9.85
N ASN A 104 -5.79 7.92 -10.91
CA ASN A 104 -6.44 7.24 -12.03
C ASN A 104 -7.59 6.32 -11.58
N SER A 105 -8.40 6.79 -10.63
CA SER A 105 -9.61 6.14 -10.15
C SER A 105 -10.71 7.17 -9.96
N ASP A 106 -11.95 6.81 -10.29
CA ASP A 106 -13.14 7.59 -10.00
C ASP A 106 -13.94 7.06 -8.81
N GLY A 107 -13.46 5.98 -8.17
CA GLY A 107 -14.10 5.33 -7.03
C GLY A 107 -15.33 4.49 -7.35
N GLU A 108 -15.79 4.48 -8.60
CA GLU A 108 -17.02 3.82 -9.03
C GLU A 108 -16.73 2.69 -10.04
N HIS A 109 -15.83 2.96 -10.99
CA HIS A 109 -15.52 2.04 -12.08
C HIS A 109 -14.19 1.33 -11.86
N GLN A 110 -14.13 0.07 -12.31
CA GLN A 110 -12.87 -0.67 -12.33
C GLN A 110 -11.86 0.00 -13.26
N VAL A 111 -10.70 0.34 -12.69
CA VAL A 111 -9.54 0.80 -13.44
C VAL A 111 -9.00 -0.36 -14.27
N LYS A 112 -9.03 -0.22 -15.61
CA LYS A 112 -8.53 -1.25 -16.55
C LYS A 112 -7.01 -1.20 -16.76
N THR A 113 -6.35 -0.15 -16.26
CA THR A 113 -4.92 0.10 -16.39
C THR A 113 -4.26 0.09 -15.01
N TYR A 114 -3.40 1.07 -14.72
CA TYR A 114 -2.72 1.21 -13.45
C TYR A 114 -3.40 2.25 -12.57
N PHE A 115 -3.32 2.08 -11.25
CA PHE A 115 -3.65 3.12 -10.29
C PHE A 115 -2.69 3.02 -9.11
N ALA A 116 -2.60 4.10 -8.34
CA ALA A 116 -1.77 4.13 -7.15
C ALA A 116 -2.51 4.78 -5.98
N TYR A 117 -2.34 4.21 -4.80
CA TYR A 117 -2.70 4.83 -3.54
C TYR A 117 -1.50 5.62 -3.03
N LEU A 118 -1.74 6.86 -2.63
CA LEU A 118 -0.78 7.74 -2.00
C LEU A 118 -1.35 8.18 -0.66
N THR A 119 -0.59 7.94 0.40
CA THR A 119 -1.01 8.19 1.79
C THR A 119 0.04 9.03 2.49
N PRO A 120 -0.14 10.36 2.55
CA PRO A 120 0.72 11.22 3.36
C PRO A 120 0.64 10.85 4.84
N ASN A 121 1.79 10.79 5.51
CA ASN A 121 1.92 10.42 6.92
C ASN A 121 1.72 11.63 7.87
N GLY A 122 1.54 12.84 7.34
CA GLY A 122 1.41 14.08 8.12
C GLY A 122 2.73 14.70 8.62
N ASP A 123 3.85 13.98 8.49
CA ASP A 123 5.20 14.42 8.91
C ASP A 123 6.07 14.93 7.75
N GLY A 124 5.46 15.19 6.59
CA GLY A 124 6.16 15.54 5.35
C GLY A 124 6.66 14.32 4.56
N THR A 125 6.31 13.10 4.98
CA THR A 125 6.51 11.87 4.21
C THR A 125 5.19 11.28 3.73
N ALA A 126 5.27 10.30 2.81
CA ALA A 126 4.11 9.53 2.38
C ALA A 126 4.48 8.07 2.08
N GLY A 127 3.55 7.19 2.40
CA GLY A 127 3.50 5.85 1.83
C GLY A 127 2.77 5.83 0.50
N ALA A 128 3.09 4.85 -0.35
CA ALA A 128 2.35 4.59 -1.57
C ALA A 128 2.35 3.11 -1.94
N SER A 129 1.26 2.68 -2.57
CA SER A 129 1.12 1.35 -3.16
C SER A 129 0.40 1.44 -4.51
N TRP A 130 0.48 0.38 -5.31
CA TRP A 130 -0.13 0.34 -6.64
C TRP A 130 -0.55 -1.08 -7.01
N ASN A 131 -1.24 -1.22 -8.13
CA ASN A 131 -1.82 -2.49 -8.55
C ASN A 131 -0.85 -3.45 -9.26
N GLU A 132 0.35 -2.98 -9.64
CA GLU A 132 1.45 -3.72 -10.31
C GLU A 132 1.14 -4.28 -11.70
N GLU A 133 -0.05 -4.87 -11.86
CA GLU A 133 -0.57 -5.43 -13.09
C GLU A 133 -1.81 -4.65 -13.56
N PRO A 134 -1.93 -4.35 -14.87
CA PRO A 134 -3.10 -3.68 -15.42
C PRO A 134 -4.40 -4.41 -15.10
N GLY A 135 -5.41 -3.69 -14.61
CA GLY A 135 -6.75 -4.24 -14.37
C GLY A 135 -6.93 -4.99 -13.05
N VAL A 136 -5.84 -5.24 -12.31
CA VAL A 136 -5.95 -5.71 -10.91
C VAL A 136 -6.60 -4.63 -10.07
N THR A 137 -7.56 -5.02 -9.23
CA THR A 137 -8.50 -4.13 -8.53
C THR A 137 -8.00 -3.60 -7.19
N HIS A 138 -6.81 -4.00 -6.75
CA HIS A 138 -6.26 -3.62 -5.45
C HIS A 138 -4.85 -3.05 -5.62
N ALA A 139 -4.48 -2.09 -4.77
CA ALA A 139 -3.14 -1.54 -4.72
C ALA A 139 -2.26 -2.33 -3.73
N GLN A 140 -2.02 -3.61 -4.01
CA GLN A 140 -1.30 -4.48 -3.07
C GLN A 140 0.23 -4.28 -3.06
N ALA A 141 0.81 -3.79 -4.15
CA ALA A 141 2.26 -3.72 -4.28
C ALA A 141 2.78 -2.44 -3.62
N LEU A 142 3.68 -2.59 -2.64
CA LEU A 142 4.30 -1.46 -1.97
C LEU A 142 5.28 -0.75 -2.91
N LEU A 143 5.11 0.57 -3.06
CA LEU A 143 6.04 1.42 -3.81
C LEU A 143 7.14 1.95 -2.88
N SER A 144 6.73 2.58 -1.79
CA SER A 144 7.61 3.19 -0.79
C SER A 144 6.80 3.55 0.45
N GLU A 145 7.45 3.65 1.60
CA GLU A 145 6.85 4.15 2.85
C GLU A 145 7.34 5.57 3.19
N ASN A 146 8.33 6.08 2.45
CA ASN A 146 9.13 7.24 2.83
C ASN A 146 9.31 8.25 1.69
N LEU A 147 8.29 8.41 0.83
CA LEU A 147 8.33 9.41 -0.23
C LEU A 147 8.45 10.81 0.37
N LYS A 148 9.23 11.67 -0.28
CA LYS A 148 9.38 13.08 0.08
C LYS A 148 8.56 13.96 -0.86
N ARG A 149 8.05 15.07 -0.34
CA ARG A 149 7.23 16.02 -1.10
C ARG A 149 8.10 17.05 -1.83
N ASP A 150 7.79 17.31 -3.09
CA ASP A 150 8.30 18.41 -3.90
C ASP A 150 7.17 18.94 -4.80
N GLY A 151 6.64 20.13 -4.47
CA GLY A 151 5.49 20.71 -5.14
C GLY A 151 4.26 19.79 -5.10
N ALA A 152 3.76 19.41 -6.28
CA ALA A 152 2.63 18.49 -6.45
C ALA A 152 3.06 17.01 -6.53
N CYS A 153 4.35 16.72 -6.31
CA CYS A 153 4.92 15.39 -6.44
C CYS A 153 5.41 14.83 -5.11
N TRP A 154 5.38 13.50 -5.01
CA TRP A 154 5.97 12.67 -3.98
C TRP A 154 6.98 11.74 -4.63
N PHE A 155 8.19 11.64 -4.08
CA PHE A 155 9.27 10.90 -4.74
C PHE A 155 10.31 10.34 -3.79
N ASP A 156 11.03 9.34 -4.29
CA ASP A 156 12.32 8.90 -3.79
C ASP A 156 13.25 8.57 -4.99
N SER A 157 14.28 7.74 -4.79
CA SER A 157 15.21 7.36 -5.86
C SER A 157 14.56 6.50 -6.95
N ARG A 158 13.50 5.77 -6.63
CA ARG A 158 12.83 4.81 -7.52
C ARG A 158 11.52 5.35 -8.06
N VAL A 159 10.74 6.00 -7.21
CA VAL A 159 9.35 6.34 -7.46
C VAL A 159 9.18 7.84 -7.59
N ARG A 160 8.34 8.27 -8.53
CA ARG A 160 7.80 9.63 -8.58
C ARG A 160 6.31 9.56 -8.89
N ILE A 161 5.50 10.11 -8.00
CA ILE A 161 4.05 10.23 -8.10
C ILE A 161 3.73 11.71 -8.13
N CYS A 162 3.00 12.21 -9.11
CA CYS A 162 2.52 13.60 -9.12
C CYS A 162 1.01 13.62 -9.30
N ALA A 163 0.35 14.48 -8.53
CA ALA A 163 -1.09 14.67 -8.56
C ALA A 163 -1.39 16.17 -8.42
N THR A 164 -1.93 16.76 -9.48
CA THR A 164 -2.31 18.18 -9.50
C THR A 164 -3.76 18.31 -9.90
N GLN A 165 -4.59 18.87 -9.01
CA GLN A 165 -5.96 19.23 -9.33
C GLN A 165 -6.00 20.37 -10.36
N ARG A 166 -6.99 20.35 -11.25
CA ARG A 166 -7.23 21.38 -12.27
C ARG A 166 -8.61 22.00 -12.12
#